data_AF-W6LD93-F1
#
_entry.id   AF-W6LD93-F1
#
_cell.length_a   1.000
_cell.length_b   1.000
_cell.length_c   1.000
_cell.angle_alpha   90.00
_cell.angle_beta   90.00
_cell.angle_gamma   90.00
#
_symmetry.space_group_name_H-M   'P 1'
#
loop_
_entity.id
_entity.type
_entity.pdbx_description
1 polymer ?
#
loop_
_entity_poly.entity_id
_entity_poly.type
_entity_poly.pdbx_seq_one_letter_code
_entity_poly.pdbx_strand_id
1 'polypeptide(L)' 'MASHAEQAKKKRFECIRRIGFVTELWTPENRLLSASMKLLRRSISAKYEKEIDELFADV' A
#
# COMPACT_ATOMS: atom_id res chain seq x y z
N MET A 1 11.71 -9.47 -7.20
CA MET A 1 11.34 -8.24 -6.46
C MET A 1 12.54 -7.48 -5.89
N ALA A 2 13.69 -8.12 -5.60
CA ALA A 2 14.90 -7.43 -5.11
C ALA A 2 15.59 -6.49 -6.13
N SER A 3 15.39 -6.65 -7.45
CA SER A 3 16.19 -5.90 -8.45
C SER A 3 15.85 -4.41 -8.60
N HIS A 4 14.58 -4.00 -8.49
CA HIS A 4 14.21 -2.59 -8.69
C HIS A 4 14.65 -1.69 -7.54
N ALA A 5 14.53 -2.18 -6.29
CA ALA A 5 14.95 -1.43 -5.12
C ALA A 5 16.48 -1.26 -5.08
N GLU A 6 17.23 -2.31 -5.47
CA GLU A 6 18.68 -2.27 -5.63
C GLU A 6 19.12 -1.29 -6.73
N GLN A 7 18.49 -1.35 -7.90
CA GLN A 7 18.75 -0.39 -9.00
C GLN A 7 18.46 1.06 -8.58
N ALA A 8 17.41 1.28 -7.80
CA ALA A 8 17.05 2.58 -7.24
C ALA A 8 17.89 2.98 -6.01
N LYS A 9 18.92 2.20 -5.65
CA LYS A 9 19.84 2.43 -4.51
C LYS A 9 19.11 2.67 -3.19
N LYS A 10 18.01 1.94 -2.97
CA LYS A 10 17.19 2.08 -1.76
C LYS A 10 17.85 1.42 -0.56
N LYS A 11 17.68 2.02 0.62
CA LYS A 11 18.10 1.41 1.88
C LYS A 11 17.19 0.21 2.20
N ARG A 12 17.71 -0.74 2.97
CA ARG A 12 17.00 -2.00 3.30
C ARG A 12 15.63 -1.79 3.97
N PHE A 13 15.41 -0.68 4.66
CA PHE A 13 14.11 -0.36 5.29
C PHE A 13 13.12 0.33 4.34
N GLU A 14 13.58 0.83 3.18
CA GLU A 14 12.71 1.37 2.13
C GLU A 14 12.18 0.26 1.21
N CYS A 15 12.80 -0.93 1.25
CA CYS A 15 12.35 -2.07 0.47
C CYS A 15 11.08 -2.67 1.07
N ILE A 16 10.03 -2.76 0.25
CA ILE A 16 8.76 -3.40 0.61
C ILE A 16 9.02 -4.88 0.93
N ARG A 17 8.59 -5.33 2.12
CA ARG A 17 8.80 -6.71 2.60
C ARG A 17 7.56 -7.58 2.51
N ARG A 18 6.39 -6.97 2.58
CA ARG A 18 5.08 -7.62 2.56
C ARG A 18 4.18 -6.86 1.59
N ILE A 19 3.41 -7.57 0.78
CA ILE A 19 2.49 -7.00 -0.20
C ILE A 19 1.15 -7.72 -0.04
N GLY A 20 0.09 -6.95 0.18
CA GLY A 20 -1.29 -7.43 0.11
C GLY A 20 -1.91 -7.06 -1.24
N PHE A 21 -2.68 -7.98 -1.81
CA PHE A 21 -3.46 -7.72 -3.02
C PHE A 21 -4.92 -7.48 -2.63
N VAL A 22 -5.53 -6.46 -3.24
CA VAL A 22 -6.96 -6.18 -3.11
C VAL A 22 -7.59 -6.23 -4.50
N THR A 23 -8.79 -6.76 -4.59
CA THR A 23 -9.54 -6.87 -5.85
C THR A 23 -10.36 -5.63 -6.15
N GLU A 24 -10.58 -4.77 -5.17
CA GLU A 24 -11.34 -3.55 -5.35
C GLU A 24 -10.49 -2.45 -5.99
N LEU A 25 -11.04 -1.85 -7.05
CA LEU A 25 -10.44 -0.69 -7.70
C LEU A 25 -10.58 0.57 -6.83
N TRP A 26 -9.52 1.37 -6.75
CA TRP A 26 -9.55 2.64 -6.05
C TRP A 26 -9.99 3.75 -7.01
N THR A 27 -11.02 4.51 -6.63
CA THR A 27 -11.58 5.57 -7.47
C THR A 27 -11.88 6.82 -6.62
N PRO A 28 -12.10 8.00 -7.26
CA PRO A 28 -12.59 9.16 -6.54
C PRO A 28 -13.99 8.94 -5.93
N GLU A 29 -14.85 8.17 -6.61
CA GLU A 29 -16.25 7.92 -6.21
C GLU A 29 -16.33 7.08 -4.92
N ASN A 30 -15.44 6.08 -4.75
CA ASN A 30 -15.33 5.33 -3.50
C ASN A 30 -14.44 6.00 -2.45
N ARG A 31 -14.04 7.26 -2.69
CA ARG A 31 -13.27 8.11 -1.76
C ARG A 31 -11.92 7.52 -1.33
N LEU A 32 -11.35 6.65 -2.15
CA LEU A 32 -9.98 6.15 -1.97
C LEU A 32 -8.96 7.02 -2.72
N LEU A 33 -9.41 7.74 -3.74
CA LEU A 33 -8.62 8.75 -4.45
C LEU A 33 -9.20 10.15 -4.27
N SER A 34 -8.34 11.17 -4.37
CA SER A 34 -8.77 12.55 -4.57
C SER A 34 -9.35 12.73 -5.98
N ALA A 35 -10.04 13.84 -6.22
CA ALA A 35 -10.45 14.24 -7.58
C ALA A 35 -9.26 14.38 -8.56
N SER A 36 -8.04 14.54 -8.04
CA SER A 36 -6.78 14.56 -8.80
C SER A 36 -6.08 13.19 -8.87
N MET A 37 -6.79 12.10 -8.59
CA MET A 37 -6.30 10.71 -8.64
C MET A 37 -5.13 10.41 -7.67
N LYS A 38 -4.96 11.22 -6.61
CA LYS A 38 -3.96 10.97 -5.57
C LYS A 38 -4.55 10.08 -4.48
N LEU A 39 -3.72 9.22 -3.89
CA LEU A 39 -4.13 8.33 -2.80
C LEU A 39 -4.58 9.09 -1.55
N LEU A 40 -5.78 8.79 -1.06
CA LEU A 40 -6.27 9.27 0.23
C LEU A 40 -5.86 8.29 1.32
N ARG A 41 -4.63 8.43 1.80
CA ARG A 41 -4.00 7.51 2.77
C ARG A 41 -4.87 7.16 3.97
N ARG A 42 -5.51 8.15 4.61
CA ARG A 42 -6.39 7.91 5.77
C ARG A 42 -7.59 7.01 5.43
N SER A 43 -8.25 7.26 4.30
CA SER A 43 -9.38 6.45 3.85
C SER A 43 -8.95 5.02 3.52
N ILE A 44 -7.81 4.87 2.83
CA ILE A 44 -7.26 3.55 2.46
C ILE A 44 -6.86 2.77 3.71
N SER A 45 -6.12 3.39 4.64
CA SER A 45 -5.69 2.72 5.88
C SER A 45 -6.87 2.31 6.75
N ALA A 46 -7.89 3.16 6.90
CA ALA A 46 -9.08 2.81 7.68
C ALA A 46 -9.90 1.69 7.02
N LYS A 47 -9.94 1.64 5.68
CA LYS A 47 -10.69 0.62 4.95
C LYS A 47 -10.05 -0.77 5.05
N TYR A 48 -8.72 -0.83 4.96
CA TYR A 48 -7.95 -2.08 4.93
C TYR A 48 -7.18 -2.33 6.23
N GLU A 49 -7.63 -1.76 7.35
CA GLU A 49 -6.93 -1.84 8.63
C GLU A 49 -6.69 -3.31 9.04
N LYS A 50 -7.71 -4.14 8.90
CA LYS A 50 -7.64 -5.56 9.23
C LYS A 50 -6.62 -6.31 8.35
N GLU A 51 -6.65 -6.10 7.04
CA GLU A 51 -5.73 -6.76 6.10
C GLU A 51 -4.29 -6.28 6.32
N ILE A 52 -4.10 -5.00 6.67
CA ILE A 52 -2.80 -4.46 7.04
C ILE A 52 -2.29 -5.11 8.32
N ASP A 53 -3.12 -5.20 9.36
CA ASP A 53 -2.76 -5.84 10.63
C ASP A 53 -2.40 -7.32 10.43
N GLU A 54 -3.19 -8.06 9.65
CA GLU A 54 -2.89 -9.44 9.27
C GLU A 54 -1.56 -9.56 8.50
N LEU A 55 -1.26 -8.61 7.61
CA LEU A 55 -0.01 -8.58 6.84
C LEU A 55 1.24 -8.40 7.73
N PHE A 56 1.08 -7.79 8.90
CA PHE A 56 2.15 -7.51 9.87
C PHE A 56 2.06 -8.37 11.15
N ALA A 57 1.08 -9.25 11.29
CA ALA A 57 0.88 -10.07 12.48
C ALA A 57 2.00 -11.10 12.71
N ASP A 58 2.64 -11.59 11.65
CA ASP A 58 3.78 -12.51 11.74
C ASP A 58 5.08 -11.73 12.00
N VAL A 59 5.43 -11.63 13.30
CA VAL A 59 6.74 -11.18 13.82
C VAL A 59 7.69 -12.35 14.01
#